data_AF-W2NXF4-F1
#
_entry.id   AF-W2NXF4-F1
#
_cell.length_a   1.000
_cell.length_b   1.000
_cell.length_c   1.000
_cell.angle_alpha   90.00
_cell.angle_beta   90.00
_cell.angle_gamma   90.00
#
_symmetry.space_group_name_H-M   'P 1'
#
loop_
_entity.id
_entity.type
_entity.pdbx_description
1 polymer ?
#
loop_
_entity_poly.entity_id
_entity_poly.type
_entity_poly.pdbx_seq_one_letter_code
_entity_poly.pdbx_strand_id
1 'polypeptide(L)' 'MSLQLAQWDGEYQDLITWEQLTDAARVALNDNAKFGTAEVPFSDTHYEDHLDNAWPL' A
#
# COMPACT_ATOMS: atom_id res chain seq x y z
N MET A 1 5.22 11.12 9.05
CA MET A 1 6.05 9.97 9.49
C MET A 1 6.46 9.22 8.25
N SER A 2 7.71 8.77 8.12
CA SER A 2 8.27 8.16 6.90
C SER A 2 9.04 6.89 7.24
N LEU A 3 9.07 5.92 6.32
CA LEU A 3 9.87 4.69 6.47
C LEU A 3 11.33 4.95 6.09
N GLN A 4 12.26 4.32 6.82
CA GLN A 4 13.71 4.44 6.61
C GLN A 4 14.38 3.07 6.82
N LEU A 5 15.50 2.83 6.13
CA LEU A 5 16.32 1.64 6.38
C LEU A 5 16.90 1.69 7.80
N ALA A 6 16.99 0.52 8.43
CA ALA A 6 17.46 0.36 9.80
C ALA A 6 18.47 -0.79 9.89
N GLN A 7 19.33 -0.75 10.93
CA GLN A 7 20.30 -1.81 11.23
C GLN A 7 19.80 -2.81 12.27
N TRP A 8 18.61 -2.58 12.83
CA TRP A 8 18.00 -3.45 13.84
C TRP A 8 16.87 -4.27 13.24
N ASP A 9 16.65 -5.45 13.80
CA ASP A 9 15.58 -6.35 13.40
C ASP A 9 14.21 -5.75 13.72
N GLY A 10 13.23 -6.06 12.87
CA GLY A 10 11.83 -5.73 13.06
C GLY A 10 10.97 -6.96 13.37
N GLU A 11 9.67 -6.78 13.26
CA GLU A 11 8.69 -7.87 13.38
C GLU A 11 8.08 -8.17 12.01
N TYR A 12 7.64 -9.42 11.80
CA TYR A 12 6.84 -9.82 10.65
C TYR A 12 5.35 -9.75 10.99
N GLN A 13 4.52 -9.45 9.99
CA GLN A 13 3.06 -9.45 10.10
C GLN A 13 2.46 -10.51 9.18
N ASP A 14 1.25 -10.97 9.50
CA ASP A 14 0.51 -11.87 8.62
C ASP A 14 0.25 -11.19 7.27
N LEU A 15 0.68 -11.85 6.20
CA LEU A 15 0.58 -11.32 4.86
C LEU A 15 -0.72 -11.79 4.18
N ILE A 16 -1.44 -10.82 3.60
CA ILE A 16 -2.47 -11.05 2.60
C ILE A 16 -2.14 -10.20 1.36
N THR A 17 -2.07 -10.83 0.18
CA THR A 17 -1.79 -10.10 -1.07
C THR A 17 -3.06 -9.48 -1.66
N TRP A 18 -2.91 -8.55 -2.60
CA TRP A 18 -4.04 -7.89 -3.26
C TRP A 18 -5.01 -8.89 -3.89
N GLU A 19 -4.48 -9.93 -4.54
CA GLU A 19 -5.25 -10.99 -5.21
C GLU A 19 -5.94 -11.95 -4.23
N GLN A 20 -5.48 -12.01 -2.98
CA GLN A 20 -6.09 -12.84 -1.93
C GLN A 20 -7.25 -12.13 -1.22
N LEU A 21 -7.38 -10.81 -1.38
CA LEU A 21 -8.47 -10.04 -0.80
C LEU A 21 -9.82 -10.40 -1.44
N THR A 22 -10.88 -10.25 -0.66
CA THR A 22 -12.24 -10.29 -1.22
C THR A 22 -12.48 -9.08 -2.11
N ASP A 23 -13.41 -9.21 -3.07
CA ASP A 23 -13.80 -8.10 -3.94
C ASP A 23 -14.29 -6.89 -3.13
N ALA A 24 -15.04 -7.13 -2.04
CA ALA A 24 -15.51 -6.07 -1.16
C ALA A 24 -14.36 -5.31 -0.49
N ALA A 25 -13.30 -6.02 -0.06
CA ALA A 25 -12.13 -5.39 0.53
C ALA A 25 -11.35 -4.56 -0.51
N ARG A 26 -11.17 -5.07 -1.73
CA ARG A 26 -10.53 -4.31 -2.82
C ARG A 26 -11.31 -3.05 -3.17
N VAL A 27 -12.64 -3.14 -3.30
CA VAL A 27 -13.52 -1.97 -3.54
C VAL A 27 -13.38 -0.93 -2.42
N ALA A 28 -13.37 -1.37 -1.15
CA ALA A 28 -13.23 -0.46 -0.02
C ALA A 28 -11.84 0.21 0.03
N LEU A 29 -10.77 -0.52 -0.31
CA LEU A 29 -9.39 0.00 -0.34
C LEU A 29 -9.14 0.93 -1.54
N ASN A 30 -9.89 0.77 -2.64
CA ASN A 30 -9.86 1.68 -3.78
C ASN A 30 -10.63 3.00 -3.55
N ASP A 31 -11.46 3.09 -2.50
CA ASP A 31 -12.21 4.31 -2.17
C ASP A 31 -11.37 5.29 -1.35
N ASN A 32 -10.68 6.20 -2.05
CA ASN A 32 -9.82 7.22 -1.44
C ASN A 32 -10.55 8.12 -0.42
N ALA A 33 -11.87 8.31 -0.57
CA ALA A 33 -12.64 9.13 0.37
C ALA A 33 -12.67 8.52 1.79
N LYS A 34 -12.34 7.23 1.94
CA LYS A 34 -12.28 6.52 3.22
C LYS A 34 -11.00 6.79 4.03
N PHE A 35 -9.97 7.37 3.41
CA PHE A 35 -8.64 7.51 4.02
C PHE A 35 -8.24 8.96 4.35
N GLY A 36 -9.13 9.93 4.13
CA GLY A 36 -8.88 11.33 4.47
C GLY A 36 -7.72 11.91 3.67
N THR A 37 -6.60 12.22 4.35
CA THR A 37 -5.37 12.69 3.68
C THR A 37 -4.37 11.58 3.40
N ALA A 38 -4.65 10.35 3.85
CA ALA A 38 -3.84 9.19 3.53
C ALA A 38 -4.35 8.55 2.23
N GLU A 39 -3.47 7.83 1.55
CA GLU A 39 -3.77 7.08 0.34
C GLU A 39 -3.37 5.62 0.52
N VAL A 40 -4.04 4.72 -0.19
CA VAL A 40 -3.67 3.30 -0.26
C VAL A 40 -2.71 3.13 -1.44
N PRO A 41 -1.40 2.87 -1.20
CA PRO A 41 -0.38 2.99 -2.23
C PRO A 41 -0.35 1.82 -3.23
N PHE A 42 -1.03 0.72 -2.91
CA PHE A 42 -1.13 -0.47 -3.75
C PHE A 42 -2.53 -0.65 -4.35
N SER A 43 -3.41 0.35 -4.22
CA SER A 43 -4.74 0.32 -4.82
C SER A 43 -4.64 0.35 -6.34
N ASP A 44 -5.70 -0.09 -7.04
CA ASP A 44 -5.71 -0.13 -8.50
C ASP A 44 -5.46 1.27 -9.12
N THR A 45 -5.87 2.33 -8.42
CA THR A 45 -5.72 3.72 -8.86
C THR A 45 -4.29 4.25 -8.70
N HIS A 46 -3.52 3.75 -7.72
CA HIS A 46 -2.22 4.35 -7.37
C HIS A 46 -1.02 3.44 -7.63
N TYR A 47 -1.22 2.15 -7.88
CA TYR A 47 -0.13 1.17 -7.94
C TYR A 47 0.96 1.55 -8.96
N GLU A 48 0.58 1.84 -10.21
CA GLU A 48 1.53 2.21 -11.26
C GLU A 48 2.23 3.55 -10.96
N ASP A 49 1.48 4.57 -10.50
CA ASP A 49 2.06 5.87 -10.12
C ASP A 49 3.09 5.72 -8.98
N HIS A 50 2.83 4.86 -8.01
CA HIS A 50 3.79 4.58 -6.94
C HIS A 50 4.99 3.77 -7.42
N LEU A 51 4.82 2.86 -8.38
CA LEU A 51 5.96 2.15 -8.99
C LEU A 51 6.89 3.13 -9.71
N ASP A 52 6.33 4.04 -10.51
CA ASP A 52 7.08 5.08 -11.21
C ASP A 52 7.83 5.99 -10.22
N ASN A 53 7.18 6.41 -9.13
CA ASN A 53 7.80 7.26 -8.11
C ASN A 53 8.83 6.52 -7.24
N ALA A 54 8.68 5.21 -7.05
CA ALA A 54 9.61 4.38 -6.29
C ALA A 54 10.83 3.94 -7.11
N TRP A 55 10.83 4.19 -8.42
CA TRP A 55 11.96 3.87 -9.28
C TRP A 55 13.21 4.66 -8.84
N PRO A 56 14.33 3.99 -8.52
CA PRO A 56 15.46 4.63 -7.84
C PRO A 56 16.47 5.33 -8.77
N LEU A 57 16.24 5.38 -10.08
CA LEU A 57 17.16 5.93 -11.09
C LEU A 57 16.54 7.11 -11.84
#